data_AF-A0A086ZJC6-F1
#
_entry.id   AF-A0A086ZJC6-F1
#
_cell.length_a   1.000
_cell.length_b   1.000
_cell.length_c   1.000
_cell.angle_alpha   90.00
_cell.angle_beta   90.00
_cell.angle_gamma   90.00
#
_symmetry.space_group_name_H-M   'P 1'
#
loop_
_entity.id
_entity.type
_entity.pdbx_description
1 polymer ?
#
loop_
_entity_poly.entity_id
_entity_poly.type
_entity_poly.pdbx_seq_one_letter_code
_entity_poly.pdbx_strand_id
1 'polypeptide(L)'
;MTIKQTAGREQLGQFAPDFAHYNDDVLFGEVWNDETITPHDRSMITIAAIIAMGATEQLDAHLNIGKGNGITKEEIAAEITHLSFYVGWPKAWSAFNRAKEIWGDDAKPDVPED
;
A
#
# COMPACT_ATOMS: atom_id res chain seq x y z
N MET A 1 2.18 7.83 17.15
CA MET A 1 3.61 8.11 16.89
C MET A 1 3.66 8.95 15.63
N THR A 2 4.32 10.11 15.65
CA THR A 2 4.40 11.00 14.48
C THR A 2 5.30 10.36 13.42
N ILE A 3 4.76 10.15 12.22
CA ILE A 3 5.49 9.68 11.04
C ILE A 3 6.49 10.75 10.64
N LYS A 4 7.75 10.36 10.47
CA LYS A 4 8.81 11.21 9.94
C LYS A 4 9.42 10.54 8.72
N GLN A 5 9.29 11.18 7.56
CA GLN A 5 9.82 10.71 6.28
C GLN A 5 10.95 11.62 5.82
N THR A 6 12.01 11.04 5.26
CA THR A 6 13.16 11.76 4.69
C THR A 6 13.61 11.25 3.33
N ALA A 7 12.96 10.19 2.81
CA ALA A 7 13.34 9.57 1.55
C ALA A 7 13.29 10.54 0.36
N GLY A 8 12.34 11.50 0.35
CA GLY A 8 12.24 12.51 -0.70
C GLY A 8 13.52 13.36 -0.76
N ARG A 9 13.95 13.90 0.38
CA ARG A 9 15.19 14.69 0.44
C ARG A 9 16.44 13.85 0.17
N GLU A 10 16.50 12.65 0.72
CA GLU A 10 17.68 11.78 0.59
C GLU A 10 17.89 11.31 -0.85
N GLN A 11 16.81 10.98 -1.56
CA GLN A 11 16.90 10.38 -2.90
C GLN A 11 16.74 11.43 -4.02
N LEU A 12 15.90 12.45 -3.81
CA LEU A 12 15.50 13.40 -4.85
C LEU A 12 15.85 14.85 -4.52
N GLY A 13 16.44 15.16 -3.35
CA GLY A 13 16.64 16.53 -2.89
C GLY A 13 17.44 17.43 -3.84
N GLN A 14 18.38 16.88 -4.62
CA GLN A 14 19.11 17.65 -5.64
C GLN A 14 18.39 17.69 -6.99
N PHE A 15 17.65 16.64 -7.34
CA PHE A 15 17.01 16.50 -8.65
C PHE A 15 15.65 17.21 -8.71
N ALA A 16 14.84 17.05 -7.67
CA ALA A 16 13.49 17.59 -7.55
C ALA A 16 13.22 18.05 -6.10
N PRO A 17 13.85 19.16 -5.65
CA PRO A 17 13.75 19.64 -4.27
C PRO A 17 12.31 19.95 -3.81
N ASP A 18 11.48 20.49 -4.69
CA ASP A 18 10.07 20.77 -4.34
C ASP A 18 9.28 19.48 -4.15
N PHE A 19 9.51 18.46 -4.99
CA PHE A 19 8.90 17.15 -4.82
C PHE A 19 9.33 16.49 -3.51
N ALA A 20 10.63 16.58 -3.18
CA ALA A 20 11.16 16.10 -1.91
C ALA A 20 10.49 16.78 -0.71
N HIS A 21 10.29 18.10 -0.76
CA HIS A 21 9.55 18.85 0.24
C HIS A 21 8.09 18.40 0.35
N TYR A 22 7.36 18.29 -0.76
CA TYR A 22 5.96 17.86 -0.73
C TYR A 22 5.80 16.43 -0.21
N ASN A 23 6.72 15.54 -0.56
CA ASN A 23 6.69 14.17 -0.06
C ASN A 23 6.93 14.13 1.46
N ASP A 24 8.03 14.72 1.92
CA ASP A 24 8.47 14.53 3.30
C ASP A 24 7.67 15.36 4.29
N ASP A 25 7.39 16.63 3.97
CA ASP A 25 6.80 17.58 4.90
C ASP A 25 5.29 17.63 4.79
N VAL A 26 4.76 17.70 3.57
CA VAL A 26 3.31 17.87 3.37
C VAL A 26 2.60 16.52 3.41
N LEU A 27 2.99 15.58 2.56
CA LEU A 27 2.35 14.27 2.50
C LEU A 27 2.56 13.51 3.82
N PHE A 28 3.81 13.22 4.18
CA PHE A 28 4.08 12.42 5.37
C PHE A 28 4.11 13.23 6.66
N GLY A 29 4.63 14.45 6.63
CA GLY A 29 4.72 15.31 7.81
C GLY A 29 3.37 15.88 8.28
N GLU A 30 2.44 16.14 7.36
CA GLU A 30 1.10 16.67 7.69
C GLU A 30 0.00 15.63 7.40
N VAL A 31 -0.25 15.28 6.14
CA VAL A 31 -1.45 14.51 5.75
C VAL A 31 -1.50 13.12 6.41
N TRP A 32 -0.39 12.39 6.43
CA TRP A 32 -0.34 11.06 7.08
C TRP A 32 -0.29 11.13 8.61
N ASN A 33 0.05 12.28 9.18
CA ASN A 33 0.01 12.53 10.62
C ASN A 33 -1.34 13.08 11.11
N ASP A 34 -2.27 13.39 10.20
CA ASP A 34 -3.62 13.79 10.58
C ASP A 34 -4.37 12.61 11.23
N GLU A 35 -4.66 12.75 12.52
CA GLU A 35 -5.28 11.72 13.36
C GLU A 35 -6.80 11.57 13.14
N THR A 36 -7.42 12.40 12.28
CA THR A 36 -8.86 12.29 11.96
C THR A 36 -9.20 11.01 11.19
N ILE A 37 -8.23 10.45 10.46
CA ILE A 37 -8.31 9.13 9.83
C ILE A 37 -7.19 8.27 10.40
N THR A 38 -7.54 7.10 10.92
CA THR A 38 -6.55 6.20 11.51
C THR A 38 -5.50 5.78 10.48
N PRO A 39 -4.25 5.49 10.89
CA PRO A 39 -3.24 4.97 9.97
C PRO A 39 -3.67 3.69 9.24
N HIS A 40 -4.48 2.88 9.89
CA HIS A 40 -5.11 1.69 9.31
C HIS A 40 -6.03 2.07 8.13
N ASP A 41 -7.04 2.90 8.38
CA ASP A 41 -8.04 3.27 7.37
C ASP A 41 -7.42 4.10 6.25
N ARG A 42 -6.46 4.96 6.57
CA ARG A 42 -5.71 5.74 5.59
C ARG A 42 -4.92 4.84 4.64
N SER A 43 -4.30 3.78 5.16
CA SER A 43 -3.61 2.78 4.35
C SER A 43 -4.58 2.04 3.43
N MET A 44 -5.73 1.59 3.92
CA MET A 44 -6.76 0.95 3.09
C MET A 44 -7.21 1.87 1.95
N ILE A 45 -7.56 3.12 2.25
CA ILE A 45 -7.97 4.10 1.22
C ILE A 45 -6.86 4.31 0.18
N THR A 46 -5.62 4.40 0.63
CA THR A 46 -4.47 4.59 -0.28
C THR A 46 -4.25 3.37 -1.18
N ILE A 47 -4.31 2.16 -0.62
CA ILE A 47 -4.19 0.91 -1.36
C ILE A 47 -5.31 0.80 -2.40
N ALA A 48 -6.56 1.06 -2.02
CA ALA A 48 -7.70 1.10 -2.94
C ALA A 48 -7.46 2.05 -4.12
N ALA A 49 -6.97 3.27 -3.85
CA ALA A 49 -6.68 4.25 -4.88
C ALA A 49 -5.56 3.79 -5.83
N ILE A 50 -4.48 3.20 -5.30
CA ILE A 50 -3.36 2.67 -6.08
C ILE A 50 -3.83 1.52 -6.99
N ILE A 51 -4.62 0.59 -6.45
CA ILE A 51 -5.21 -0.51 -7.23
C ILE A 51 -6.11 0.07 -8.32
N ALA A 52 -6.97 1.02 -8.01
CA ALA A 52 -7.88 1.65 -8.97
C ALA A 52 -7.12 2.35 -10.11
N MET A 53 -5.99 2.99 -9.83
CA MET A 53 -5.13 3.60 -10.85
C MET A 53 -4.33 2.58 -11.67
N GLY A 54 -4.17 1.36 -11.17
CA GLY A 54 -3.27 0.36 -11.77
C GLY A 54 -1.79 0.67 -11.54
N ALA A 55 -1.46 1.45 -10.51
CA ALA A 55 -0.10 1.89 -10.19
C ALA A 55 0.66 0.80 -9.39
N THR A 56 0.82 -0.38 -9.99
CA THR A 56 1.35 -1.58 -9.32
C THR A 56 2.75 -1.40 -8.74
N GLU A 57 3.58 -0.54 -9.30
CA GLU A 57 4.94 -0.24 -8.79
C GLU A 57 4.93 0.38 -7.39
N GLN A 58 3.85 1.07 -7.01
CA GLN A 58 3.70 1.66 -5.67
C GLN A 58 3.01 0.71 -4.69
N LEU A 59 2.39 -0.35 -5.19
CA LEU A 59 1.50 -1.19 -4.40
C LEU A 59 2.25 -1.91 -3.28
N ASP A 60 3.48 -2.38 -3.51
CA ASP A 60 4.24 -3.14 -2.51
C ASP A 60 4.59 -2.31 -1.28
N ALA A 61 5.02 -1.07 -1.51
CA ALA A 61 5.35 -0.15 -0.44
C ALA A 61 4.12 0.10 0.44
N HIS A 62 2.97 0.39 -0.20
CA HIS A 62 1.73 0.68 0.52
C HIS A 62 1.07 -0.53 1.16
N LEU A 63 1.21 -1.72 0.59
CA LEU A 63 0.79 -2.98 1.23
C LEU A 63 1.64 -3.27 2.49
N ASN A 64 2.96 -3.06 2.45
CA ASN A 64 3.81 -3.20 3.64
C ASN A 64 3.49 -2.16 4.71
N ILE A 65 3.28 -0.89 4.32
CA ILE A 65 2.82 0.15 5.24
C ILE A 65 1.46 -0.22 5.85
N GLY A 66 0.52 -0.69 5.03
CA GLY A 66 -0.78 -1.16 5.47
C GLY A 66 -0.69 -2.28 6.51
N LYS A 67 0.10 -3.31 6.24
CA LYS A 67 0.38 -4.39 7.18
C LYS A 67 1.01 -3.88 8.48
N GLY A 68 1.97 -2.96 8.40
CA GLY A 68 2.59 -2.31 9.57
C GLY A 68 1.59 -1.47 10.39
N ASN A 69 0.59 -0.90 9.73
CA ASN A 69 -0.51 -0.15 10.36
C ASN A 69 -1.66 -1.05 10.85
N GLY A 70 -1.52 -2.38 10.74
CA GLY A 70 -2.45 -3.35 11.33
C GLY A 70 -3.48 -3.93 10.37
N ILE A 71 -3.42 -3.65 9.06
CA ILE A 71 -4.33 -4.28 8.09
C ILE A 71 -4.11 -5.80 8.12
N THR A 72 -5.18 -6.52 8.43
CA THR A 72 -5.17 -7.98 8.48
C THR A 72 -5.20 -8.59 7.09
N LYS A 73 -4.84 -9.88 7.02
CA LYS A 73 -4.92 -10.65 5.77
C LYS A 73 -6.37 -10.69 5.26
N GLU A 74 -7.32 -10.83 6.17
CA GLU A 74 -8.75 -10.91 5.89
C GLU A 74 -9.27 -9.59 5.32
N GLU A 75 -8.86 -8.45 5.90
CA GLU A 75 -9.25 -7.12 5.42
C GLU A 75 -8.71 -6.83 4.02
N ILE A 76 -7.41 -7.05 3.78
CA ILE A 76 -6.84 -6.77 2.45
C ILE A 76 -7.44 -7.70 1.38
N ALA A 77 -7.70 -8.97 1.73
CA ALA A 77 -8.36 -9.89 0.81
C ALA A 77 -9.79 -9.47 0.50
N ALA A 78 -10.54 -9.02 1.51
CA ALA A 78 -11.91 -8.51 1.33
C ALA A 78 -11.92 -7.22 0.50
N GLU A 79 -10.99 -6.30 0.75
CA GLU A 79 -10.85 -5.04 0.01
C GLU A 79 -10.57 -5.28 -1.47
N ILE A 80 -9.55 -6.08 -1.81
CA ILE A 80 -9.21 -6.38 -3.21
C ILE A 80 -10.36 -7.12 -3.90
N THR A 81 -11.03 -8.04 -3.21
CA THR A 81 -12.22 -8.74 -3.73
C THR A 81 -13.32 -7.75 -4.04
N HIS A 82 -13.61 -6.81 -3.13
CA HIS A 82 -14.65 -5.81 -3.33
C HIS A 82 -14.31 -4.88 -4.50
N LEU A 83 -13.07 -4.41 -4.58
CA LEU A 83 -12.59 -3.52 -5.63
C LEU A 83 -12.66 -4.17 -7.01
N SER A 84 -12.50 -5.49 -7.11
CA SER A 84 -12.57 -6.19 -8.40
C SER A 84 -13.82 -5.80 -9.20
N PHE A 85 -14.97 -5.66 -8.52
CA PHE A 85 -16.26 -5.27 -9.12
C PHE A 85 -16.30 -3.85 -9.70
N TYR A 86 -15.42 -2.96 -9.22
CA TYR A 86 -15.39 -1.55 -9.61
C TYR A 86 -14.23 -1.22 -10.56
N VAL A 87 -13.11 -1.93 -10.43
CA VAL A 87 -11.88 -1.59 -11.16
C VAL A 87 -11.45 -2.68 -12.14
N GLY A 88 -12.14 -3.83 -12.14
CA GLY A 88 -11.92 -4.94 -13.07
C GLY A 88 -10.96 -6.00 -12.57
N TRP A 89 -11.17 -7.23 -13.06
CA TRP A 89 -10.45 -8.43 -12.63
C TRP A 89 -8.92 -8.35 -12.85
N PRO A 90 -8.40 -7.80 -13.96
CA PRO A 90 -6.95 -7.72 -14.16
C PRO A 90 -6.21 -6.98 -13.05
N LYS A 91 -6.75 -5.84 -12.59
CA LYS A 91 -6.15 -5.05 -11.49
C LYS A 91 -6.21 -5.80 -10.16
N ALA A 92 -7.31 -6.50 -9.89
CA ALA A 92 -7.45 -7.34 -8.71
C ALA A 92 -6.45 -8.51 -8.70
N TRP A 93 -6.25 -9.20 -9.83
CA TRP A 93 -5.25 -10.26 -9.95
C TRP A 93 -3.82 -9.75 -9.69
N SER A 94 -3.46 -8.61 -10.30
CA SER A 94 -2.16 -7.98 -10.03
C SER A 94 -2.00 -7.64 -8.55
N ALA A 95 -3.04 -7.12 -7.89
CA ALA A 95 -3.00 -6.79 -6.47
C ALA A 95 -2.88 -8.02 -5.57
N PHE A 96 -3.65 -9.09 -5.84
CA PHE A 96 -3.58 -10.33 -5.07
C PHE A 96 -2.20 -10.98 -5.14
N ASN A 97 -1.54 -10.96 -6.30
CA ASN A 97 -0.19 -11.52 -6.43
C ASN A 97 0.79 -10.82 -5.46
N ARG A 98 0.73 -9.49 -5.36
CA ARG A 98 1.57 -8.74 -4.41
C ARG A 98 1.15 -8.97 -2.96
N ALA A 99 -0.15 -9.00 -2.67
CA ALA A 99 -0.66 -9.23 -1.32
C ALA A 99 -0.29 -10.62 -0.77
N LYS A 100 -0.34 -11.67 -1.59
CA LYS A 100 0.07 -13.02 -1.17
C LYS A 100 1.53 -13.08 -0.72
N GLU A 101 2.43 -12.43 -1.46
CA GLU A 101 3.85 -12.35 -1.13
C GLU A 101 4.06 -11.64 0.21
N ILE A 102 3.38 -10.51 0.44
CA ILE A 102 3.56 -9.68 1.65
C ILE A 102 2.97 -10.34 2.90
N TRP A 103 1.84 -11.05 2.79
CA TRP A 103 1.23 -11.75 3.92
C TRP A 103 1.74 -13.18 4.12
N GLY A 104 2.59 -13.70 3.23
CA GLY A 104 3.31 -14.97 3.42
C GLY A 104 2.54 -16.22 3.00
N ASP A 105 1.61 -16.10 2.06
CA ASP A 105 0.74 -17.18 1.58
C ASP A 105 1.34 -18.01 0.42
N ASP A 106 2.61 -17.80 0.09
CA ASP A 106 3.34 -18.62 -0.89
C ASP A 106 3.93 -19.91 -0.30
N ALA A 107 3.46 -20.33 0.89
CA ALA A 107 3.54 -21.73 1.25
C ALA A 107 2.77 -22.52 0.17
N LYS A 108 3.51 -23.14 -0.75
CA LYS A 108 2.93 -24.08 -1.72
C LYS A 108 2.05 -25.05 -0.93
N PRO A 109 0.79 -25.28 -1.34
CA PRO A 109 0.07 -26.42 -0.79
C PRO A 109 0.94 -27.66 -1.04
N ASP A 110 1.18 -28.43 0.02
CA ASP A 110 1.73 -29.77 -0.09
C ASP A 110 0.67 -30.58 -0.84
N VAL A 111 0.75 -30.59 -2.17
CA VAL A 111 -0.08 -31.43 -3.01
C VAL A 111 0.62 -32.78 -3.03
N PRO A 112 0.06 -33.84 -2.43
CA PRO A 112 0.58 -35.18 -2.64
C PRO A 112 0.53 -35.46 -4.15
N GLU A 113 1.65 -35.87 -4.73
CA GLU A 113 1.65 -36.45 -6.07
C GLU A 113 0.86 -37.77 -6.00
N ASP A 114 -0.35 -37.77 -6.55
CA ASP A 114 -1.11 -38.99 -6.86
C ASP A 114 -0.58 -39.63 -8.16
#